data_AF-A0A2M8T4V2-F1
#
_entry.id   AF-A0A2M8T4V2-F1
#
_cell.length_a   1.000
_cell.length_b   1.000
_cell.length_c   1.000
_cell.angle_alpha   90.00
_cell.angle_beta   90.00
_cell.angle_gamma   90.00
#
_symmetry.space_group_name_H-M   'P 1'
#
loop_
_entity.id
_entity.type
_entity.pdbx_description
1 polymer ?
#
loop_
_entity_poly.entity_id
_entity_poly.type
_entity_poly.pdbx_seq_one_letter_code
_entity_poly.pdbx_strand_id
1 'polypeptide(L)'
;MKKKTKIILSLLAALLVILIALPVLSPVVFTAASEKGAIRHEMYKRGYPYQSYFAVLQKREGDNESGNLYYVNWMDWKDETGQTPHLCYSKQASDGEYKVTCGTGP
;
A
#
# COMPACT_ATOMS: atom_id res chain seq x y z
N MET A 1 21.90 26.70 -21.35
CA MET A 1 21.97 25.71 -20.22
C MET A 1 23.10 24.73 -20.45
N LYS A 2 23.92 24.44 -19.43
CA LYS A 2 25.01 23.45 -19.52
C LYS A 2 24.42 22.04 -19.75
N LYS A 3 25.13 21.16 -20.47
CA LYS A 3 24.67 19.78 -20.80
C LYS A 3 24.23 19.00 -19.55
N LYS A 4 24.97 19.16 -18.44
CA LYS A 4 24.63 18.57 -17.12
C LYS A 4 23.26 19.03 -16.59
N THR A 5 22.95 20.31 -16.70
CA THR A 5 21.66 20.88 -16.26
C THR A 5 20.48 20.31 -17.05
N LYS A 6 20.64 20.10 -18.37
CA LYS A 6 19.58 19.50 -19.20
C LYS A 6 19.30 18.04 -18.80
N ILE A 7 20.34 17.27 -18.49
CA ILE A 7 20.20 15.87 -18.05
C ILE A 7 19.47 15.81 -16.71
N ILE A 8 19.88 16.63 -15.74
CA ILE A 8 19.23 16.70 -14.42
C ILE A 8 17.76 17.06 -14.57
N LEU A 9 17.44 18.07 -15.39
CA LEU A 9 16.05 18.49 -15.61
C LEU A 9 15.23 17.38 -16.28
N SER A 10 15.80 16.65 -17.23
CA SER A 10 15.12 15.51 -17.87
C SER A 10 14.84 14.38 -16.87
N LEU A 11 15.77 14.08 -15.97
CA LEU A 11 15.58 13.06 -14.93
C LEU A 11 14.50 13.48 -13.94
N LEU A 12 14.48 14.74 -13.52
CA LEU A 12 13.43 15.30 -12.67
C LEU A 12 12.06 15.24 -13.33
N ALA A 13 11.97 15.59 -14.62
CA ALA A 13 10.73 15.51 -15.37
C ALA A 13 10.23 14.06 -15.47
N ALA A 14 11.12 13.12 -15.78
CA ALA A 14 10.78 11.70 -15.83
C ALA A 14 10.30 11.17 -14.45
N LEU A 15 11.00 11.55 -13.37
CA LEU A 15 10.60 11.18 -12.01
C LEU A 15 9.22 11.72 -11.66
N LEU A 16 8.92 12.98 -12.03
CA LEU A 16 7.62 13.58 -11.79
C LEU A 16 6.50 12.79 -12.49
N VAL A 17 6.72 12.41 -13.74
CA VAL A 17 5.76 11.59 -14.51
C VAL A 17 5.51 10.25 -13.83
N ILE A 18 6.56 9.59 -13.34
CA ILE A 18 6.44 8.32 -12.61
C ILE A 18 5.61 8.52 -11.34
N LEU A 19 5.90 9.55 -10.54
CA LEU A 19 5.17 9.82 -9.31
C LEU A 19 3.67 10.06 -9.58
N ILE A 20 3.33 10.80 -10.63
CA ILE A 20 1.93 11.06 -11.02
C ILE A 20 1.23 9.78 -11.49
N ALA A 21 1.95 8.85 -12.11
CA ALA A 21 1.38 7.60 -12.62
C ALA A 21 1.11 6.56 -11.53
N LEU A 22 1.86 6.58 -10.41
CA LEU A 22 1.77 5.57 -9.35
C LEU A 22 0.33 5.33 -8.84
N PRO A 23 -0.47 6.35 -8.48
CA PRO A 23 -1.84 6.13 -8.00
C PRO A 23 -2.72 5.36 -8.97
N VAL A 24 -2.61 5.65 -10.27
CA VAL A 24 -3.40 5.01 -11.32
C VAL A 24 -2.96 3.56 -11.53
N LEU A 25 -1.66 3.29 -11.35
CA LEU A 25 -1.08 1.95 -11.48
C LEU A 25 -1.26 1.08 -10.24
N SER A 26 -1.55 1.66 -9.07
CA SER A 26 -1.72 0.94 -7.80
C SER A 26 -2.59 -0.33 -7.89
N PRO A 27 -3.81 -0.31 -8.47
CA PRO A 27 -4.66 -1.50 -8.55
C PRO A 27 -4.13 -2.57 -9.53
N VAL A 28 -3.25 -2.21 -10.45
CA VAL A 28 -2.61 -3.13 -11.40
C VAL A 28 -1.37 -3.77 -10.77
N VAL A 29 -0.60 -2.98 -10.02
CA VAL A 29 0.62 -3.44 -9.33
C VAL A 29 0.28 -4.30 -8.12
N PHE A 30 -0.77 -3.95 -7.38
CA PHE A 30 -1.20 -4.65 -6.19
C PHE A 30 -2.50 -5.40 -6.45
N THR A 31 -2.39 -6.73 -6.57
CA THR A 31 -3.52 -7.65 -6.80
C THR A 31 -3.79 -8.50 -5.56
N ALA A 32 -4.92 -9.20 -5.55
CA ALA A 32 -5.28 -10.13 -4.48
C ALA A 32 -4.50 -11.46 -4.52
N ALA A 33 -3.53 -11.63 -5.43
CA ALA A 33 -2.78 -12.88 -5.59
C ALA A 33 -1.74 -13.15 -4.47
N SER A 34 -1.49 -12.17 -3.59
CA SER A 34 -0.61 -12.34 -2.42
C SER A 34 -1.16 -11.56 -1.23
N GLU A 35 -0.83 -11.98 -0.01
CA GLU A 35 -1.24 -11.31 1.24
C GLU A 35 -0.90 -9.81 1.21
N LYS A 36 0.36 -9.50 0.89
CA LYS A 36 0.87 -8.13 0.84
C LYS A 36 0.26 -7.31 -0.29
N GLY A 37 -0.05 -7.95 -1.43
CA GLY A 37 -0.72 -7.32 -2.56
C GLY A 37 -2.16 -6.97 -2.22
N ALA A 38 -2.90 -7.91 -1.64
CA ALA A 38 -4.29 -7.71 -1.22
C ALA A 38 -4.41 -6.59 -0.18
N ILE A 39 -3.49 -6.53 0.80
CA ILE A 39 -3.47 -5.46 1.80
C ILE A 39 -3.28 -4.09 1.14
N ARG A 40 -2.34 -3.97 0.20
CA ARG A 40 -2.10 -2.71 -0.50
C ARG A 40 -3.26 -2.32 -1.41
N HIS A 41 -3.89 -3.31 -2.04
CA HIS A 41 -5.07 -3.10 -2.85
C HIS A 41 -6.25 -2.59 -2.00
N GLU A 42 -6.40 -3.10 -0.78
CA GLU A 42 -7.39 -2.60 0.19
C GLU A 42 -7.06 -1.16 0.64
N MET A 43 -5.80 -0.83 0.90
CA MET A 43 -5.39 0.56 1.17
C MET A 43 -5.72 1.51 0.01
N TYR A 44 -5.50 1.07 -1.23
CA TYR A 44 -5.89 1.81 -2.43
C TYR A 44 -7.41 2.06 -2.46
N LYS A 45 -8.23 1.03 -2.23
CA LYS A 45 -9.70 1.15 -2.18
C LYS A 45 -10.18 2.12 -1.11
N ARG A 46 -9.48 2.20 0.03
CA ARG A 46 -9.74 3.16 1.11
C ARG A 46 -9.29 4.60 0.79
N GLY A 47 -8.76 4.83 -0.41
CA GLY A 47 -8.31 6.14 -0.87
C GLY A 47 -6.94 6.54 -0.36
N TYR A 48 -6.04 5.57 -0.14
CA TYR A 48 -4.62 5.80 0.18
C TYR A 48 -3.71 5.28 -0.94
N PRO A 49 -3.82 5.81 -2.17
CA PRO A 49 -3.16 5.24 -3.35
C PRO A 49 -1.63 5.34 -3.26
N TYR A 50 -1.06 6.41 -2.72
CA TYR A 50 0.38 6.52 -2.53
C TYR A 50 0.88 5.65 -1.38
N GLN A 51 0.18 5.66 -0.24
CA GLN A 51 0.57 4.88 0.92
C GLN A 51 0.49 3.38 0.65
N SER A 52 -0.35 2.93 -0.28
CA SER A 52 -0.33 1.54 -0.75
C SER A 52 1.06 1.08 -1.21
N TYR A 53 1.88 1.97 -1.79
CA TYR A 53 3.25 1.64 -2.18
C TYR A 53 4.23 1.63 -1.01
N PHE A 54 4.08 2.58 -0.09
CA PHE A 54 5.10 2.91 0.90
C PHE A 54 4.79 2.41 2.32
N ALA A 55 3.61 1.84 2.55
CA ALA A 55 3.26 1.28 3.84
C ALA A 55 4.19 0.13 4.23
N VAL A 56 4.56 0.11 5.51
CA VAL A 56 5.36 -0.96 6.10
C VAL A 56 4.41 -2.02 6.63
N LEU A 57 4.52 -3.25 6.10
CA LEU A 57 3.69 -4.39 6.48
C LEU A 57 4.52 -5.38 7.27
N GLN A 58 4.20 -5.52 8.55
CA GLN A 58 4.86 -6.46 9.46
C GLN A 58 3.91 -7.60 9.77
N LYS A 59 4.26 -8.81 9.31
CA LYS A 59 3.49 -10.02 9.60
C LYS A 59 3.66 -10.39 11.08
N ARG A 60 2.57 -10.81 11.71
CA ARG A 60 2.53 -11.41 13.03
C ARG A 60 1.85 -12.77 12.95
N GLU A 61 2.07 -13.59 13.95
CA GLU A 61 1.24 -14.77 14.16
C GLU A 61 -0.18 -14.28 14.42
N GLY A 62 -1.09 -14.59 13.49
CA GLY A 62 -2.52 -14.36 13.65
C GLY A 62 -3.16 -15.56 14.33
N ASP A 63 -4.42 -15.41 14.74
CA ASP A 63 -5.23 -16.59 15.05
C ASP A 63 -5.56 -17.33 13.72
N ASN A 64 -5.62 -18.66 13.78
CA ASN A 64 -5.83 -19.49 12.58
C ASN A 64 -7.22 -19.29 11.92
N GLU A 65 -8.19 -18.72 12.63
CA GLU A 65 -9.56 -18.51 12.14
C GLU A 65 -9.67 -17.24 11.30
N SER A 66 -9.04 -16.15 11.76
CA SER A 66 -9.01 -14.82 11.14
C SER A 66 -7.97 -14.69 10.02
N GLY A 67 -6.98 -15.60 9.99
CA GLY A 67 -5.90 -15.60 9.01
C GLY A 67 -4.67 -14.84 9.49
N ASN A 68 -3.74 -14.56 8.57
CA ASN A 68 -2.47 -13.94 8.92
C ASN A 68 -2.65 -12.47 9.27
N LEU A 69 -2.20 -12.08 10.46
CA LEU A 69 -2.26 -10.72 10.95
C LEU A 69 -1.07 -9.89 10.45
N TYR A 70 -1.36 -8.66 10.03
CA TYR A 70 -0.36 -7.66 9.67
C TYR A 70 -0.58 -6.38 10.45
N TYR A 71 0.50 -5.90 11.08
CA TYR A 71 0.60 -4.48 11.43
C TYR A 71 0.97 -3.71 10.18
N VAL A 72 0.15 -2.72 9.84
CA VAL A 72 0.33 -1.91 8.65
C VAL A 72 0.51 -0.46 9.10
N ASN A 73 1.71 0.07 8.86
CA ASN A 73 2.11 1.39 9.32
C ASN A 73 2.31 2.33 8.12
N TRP A 74 1.67 3.50 8.17
CA TRP A 74 1.79 4.59 7.20
C TRP A 74 1.40 5.93 7.85
N MET A 75 1.66 7.03 7.15
CA MET A 75 1.15 8.35 7.52
C MET A 75 -0.33 8.45 7.12
N ASP A 76 -1.22 8.28 8.09
CA ASP A 76 -2.67 8.38 7.90
C ASP A 76 -3.10 9.84 7.98
N TRP A 77 -2.96 10.55 6.85
CA TRP A 77 -3.32 11.96 6.76
C TRP A 77 -4.83 12.24 6.94
N LYS A 78 -5.69 11.22 6.90
CA LYS A 78 -7.13 11.37 7.13
C LYS A 78 -7.48 11.33 8.61
N ASP A 79 -6.57 10.84 9.45
CA ASP A 79 -6.71 10.82 10.90
C ASP A 79 -6.09 12.09 11.51
N GLU A 80 -6.71 12.62 12.57
CA GLU A 80 -6.26 13.85 13.23
C GLU A 80 -4.86 13.72 13.83
N THR A 81 -4.45 12.52 14.22
CA THR A 81 -3.14 12.26 14.84
C THR A 81 -2.05 11.96 13.81
N GLY A 82 -2.41 11.75 12.54
CA GLY A 82 -1.47 11.43 11.46
C GLY A 82 -0.85 10.04 11.53
N GLN A 83 -1.05 9.30 12.62
CA GLN A 83 -0.56 7.94 12.81
C GLN A 83 -1.62 7.08 13.48
N THR A 84 -2.38 6.36 12.67
CA THR A 84 -3.24 5.29 13.16
C THR A 84 -2.60 3.96 12.77
N PRO A 85 -2.14 3.13 13.72
CA PRO A 85 -1.71 1.77 13.38
C PRO A 85 -2.94 0.97 12.95
N HIS A 86 -2.94 0.48 11.72
CA HIS A 86 -4.01 -0.41 11.26
C HIS A 86 -3.57 -1.86 11.37
N LEU A 87 -4.51 -2.69 11.81
CA LEU A 87 -4.41 -4.14 11.80
C LEU A 87 -5.12 -4.63 10.55
N CYS A 88 -4.44 -5.43 9.73
CA CYS A 88 -5.01 -6.07 8.58
C CYS A 88 -4.91 -7.59 8.72
N TYR A 89 -6.05 -8.27 8.67
CA TYR A 89 -6.11 -9.72 8.55
C TYR A 89 -6.17 -10.09 7.08
N SER A 90 -5.32 -11.04 6.67
CA SER A 90 -5.28 -11.58 5.31
C SER A 90 -5.52 -13.07 5.35
N LYS A 91 -6.58 -13.52 4.66
CA LYS A 91 -6.97 -14.92 4.58
C LYS A 91 -7.15 -15.34 3.13
N GLN A 92 -6.56 -16.46 2.76
CA GLN A 92 -6.76 -17.03 1.43
C GLN A 92 -8.18 -17.60 1.33
N ALA A 93 -8.90 -17.22 0.27
CA ALA A 93 -10.20 -17.75 -0.07
C ALA A 93 -10.05 -19.00 -0.96
N SER A 94 -11.17 -19.71 -1.17
CA SER A 94 -11.20 -20.96 -1.93
C SER A 94 -10.84 -20.81 -3.42
N ASP A 95 -10.92 -19.59 -3.96
CA ASP A 95 -10.50 -19.23 -5.31
C ASP A 95 -8.99 -18.96 -5.44
N GLY A 96 -8.25 -19.03 -4.32
CA GLY A 96 -6.81 -18.79 -4.27
C GLY A 96 -6.43 -17.32 -4.05
N GLU A 97 -7.38 -16.39 -4.09
CA GLU A 97 -7.14 -14.98 -3.79
C GLU A 97 -7.14 -14.71 -2.29
N TYR A 98 -6.45 -13.65 -1.88
CA TYR A 98 -6.41 -13.20 -0.49
C TYR A 98 -7.48 -12.13 -0.25
N LYS A 99 -8.36 -12.40 0.72
CA LYS A 99 -9.33 -11.44 1.24
C LYS A 99 -8.74 -10.74 2.46
N VAL A 100 -8.93 -9.43 2.51
CA VAL A 100 -8.36 -8.58 3.55
C VAL A 100 -9.42 -7.80 4.27
N THR A 101 -9.32 -7.80 5.60
CA THR A 101 -10.11 -6.94 6.48
C THR A 101 -9.13 -6.10 7.29
N CYS A 102 -9.14 -4.79 7.08
CA CYS A 102 -8.33 -3.84 7.84
C CYS A 102 -9.19 -3.00 8.78
N GLY A 103 -8.67 -2.67 9.95
CA GLY A 103 -9.31 -1.76 10.89
C GLY A 103 -8.31 -1.14 11.84
N THR A 104 -8.78 -0.14 12.58
CA THR A 104 -8.09 0.33 13.77
C THR A 104 -8.35 -0.71 14.86
N GLY A 105 -7.30 -1.26 15.47
CA GLY A 105 -7.49 -2.14 16.63
C GLY A 105 -8.23 -1.41 17.76
N PRO A 106 -8.75 -2.13 18.77
CA PRO A 106 -9.20 -1.51 20.01
C PRO A 106 -8.05 -0.77 20.71
#